data_AF-A0A5J5GGP8-F1
#
_entry.id   AF-A0A5J5GGP8-F1
#
_cell.length_a   1.000
_cell.length_b   1.000
_cell.length_c   1.000
_cell.angle_alpha   90.00
_cell.angle_beta   90.00
_cell.angle_gamma   90.00
#
_symmetry.space_group_name_H-M   'P 1'
#
loop_
_entity.id
_entity.type
_entity.pdbx_description
1 polymer ?
#
loop_
_entity_poly.entity_id
_entity_poly.type
_entity_poly.pdbx_seq_one_letter_code
_entity_poly.pdbx_strand_id
1 'polypeptide(L)'
;MELIQLPNGHTELIIDNDDLISLIKIHIGFEAGKMVEQIIKESEREYIRAESDLSAYELELEANRETFLELREMIGKIEDDLSVSRINRKNIQALLDRMDIEIANAL
;
A
#
# COMPACT_ATOMS: atom_id res chain seq x y z
N MET A 1 -5.50 7.91 55.06
CA MET A 1 -4.15 7.56 54.58
C MET A 1 -4.17 6.14 54.09
N GLU A 2 -4.02 5.95 52.80
CA GLU A 2 -4.12 4.66 52.11
C GLU A 2 -2.99 4.56 51.08
N LEU A 3 -2.40 3.38 50.95
CA LEU A 3 -1.33 3.10 49.98
C LEU A 3 -1.94 2.35 48.81
N ILE A 4 -1.81 2.91 47.60
CA ILE A 4 -2.34 2.29 46.38
C ILE A 4 -1.19 1.91 45.47
N GLN A 5 -1.24 0.67 44.97
CA GLN A 5 -0.28 0.17 43.99
C GLN A 5 -0.90 0.27 42.60
N LEU A 6 -0.26 1.04 41.72
CA LEU A 6 -0.68 1.26 40.36
C LEU A 6 -0.32 0.05 39.46
N PRO A 7 -1.04 -0.18 38.35
CA PRO A 7 -0.78 -1.31 37.45
C PRO A 7 0.62 -1.32 36.83
N ASN A 8 1.31 -0.17 36.80
CA ASN A 8 2.70 -0.03 36.35
C ASN A 8 3.74 -0.38 37.43
N GLY A 9 3.31 -0.80 38.62
CA GLY A 9 4.16 -1.17 39.75
C GLY A 9 4.59 0.00 40.64
N HIS A 10 4.20 1.25 40.34
CA HIS A 10 4.42 2.39 41.24
C HIS A 10 3.45 2.35 42.43
N THR A 11 3.92 2.81 43.59
CA THR A 11 3.11 2.87 44.81
C THR A 11 2.96 4.33 45.23
N GLU A 12 1.73 4.76 45.44
CA GLU A 12 1.37 6.15 45.73
C GLU A 12 0.62 6.22 47.06
N LEU A 13 0.94 7.24 47.86
CA LEU A 13 0.36 7.47 49.17
C LEU A 13 -0.77 8.49 49.06
N ILE A 14 -1.98 8.10 49.44
CA ILE A 14 -3.16 8.98 49.42
C ILE A 14 -3.47 9.40 50.85
N ILE A 15 -3.32 10.68 51.14
CA ILE A 15 -3.58 11.24 52.47
C ILE A 15 -5.02 11.76 52.53
N ASP A 16 -5.47 12.43 51.47
CA ASP A 16 -6.81 12.97 51.33
C ASP A 16 -7.46 12.70 49.95
N ASN A 17 -8.70 13.17 49.76
CA ASN A 17 -9.45 12.94 48.53
C ASN A 17 -8.89 13.73 47.33
N ASP A 18 -8.19 14.84 47.56
CA ASP A 18 -7.60 15.66 46.49
C ASP A 18 -6.37 14.97 45.90
N ASP A 19 -5.62 14.22 46.72
CA ASP A 19 -4.54 13.33 46.26
C ASP A 19 -5.07 12.27 45.28
N LEU A 20 -6.21 11.64 45.61
CA LEU A 20 -6.84 10.63 44.75
C LEU A 20 -7.34 11.22 43.43
N ILE A 21 -7.96 12.40 43.47
CA ILE A 21 -8.42 13.10 42.25
C ILE A 21 -7.23 13.47 41.37
N SER A 22 -6.12 13.89 41.96
CA SER A 22 -4.89 14.25 41.24
C SER A 22 -4.25 13.03 40.59
N LEU A 23 -4.17 11.91 41.32
CA LEU A 23 -3.68 10.63 40.82
C LEU A 23 -4.48 10.14 39.61
N ILE A 24 -5.81 10.17 39.72
CA ILE A 24 -6.74 9.77 38.65
C ILE A 24 -6.56 10.68 37.43
N LYS A 25 -6.47 12.00 37.61
CA LYS A 25 -6.25 12.95 36.49
C LYS A 25 -4.93 12.72 35.77
N ILE A 26 -3.86 12.45 36.52
CA ILE A 26 -2.53 12.18 35.96
C ILE A 26 -2.52 10.86 35.20
N HIS A 27 -3.03 9.77 35.79
CA HIS A 27 -3.01 8.45 35.14
C HIS A 27 -3.97 8.36 33.94
N ILE A 28 -5.20 8.86 34.06
CA ILE A 28 -6.14 8.89 32.92
C ILE A 28 -5.58 9.77 31.79
N GLY A 29 -5.00 10.93 32.11
CA GLY A 29 -4.37 11.79 31.11
C GLY A 29 -3.16 11.14 30.42
N PHE A 30 -2.34 10.42 31.19
CA PHE A 30 -1.17 9.72 30.68
C PHE A 30 -1.54 8.51 29.81
N GLU A 31 -2.50 7.70 30.23
CA GLU A 31 -3.00 6.55 29.45
C GLU A 31 -3.71 7.01 28.17
N ALA A 32 -4.53 8.06 28.23
CA ALA A 32 -5.13 8.67 27.05
C ALA A 32 -4.06 9.22 26.09
N GLY A 33 -3.01 9.87 26.63
CA GLY A 33 -1.88 10.36 25.83
C GLY A 33 -1.15 9.23 25.09
N LYS A 34 -0.89 8.10 25.78
CA LYS A 34 -0.30 6.90 25.15
C LYS A 34 -1.19 6.30 24.08
N MET A 35 -2.50 6.26 24.31
CA MET A 35 -3.46 5.75 23.33
C MET A 35 -3.48 6.63 22.07
N VAL A 36 -3.46 7.95 22.22
CA VAL A 36 -3.35 8.90 21.10
C VAL A 36 -2.01 8.72 20.36
N GLU A 37 -0.90 8.59 21.08
CA GLU A 37 0.41 8.33 20.47
C GLU A 37 0.42 7.03 19.65
N GLN A 38 -0.21 5.98 20.17
CA GLN A 38 -0.35 4.71 19.46
C GLN A 38 -1.20 4.86 18.20
N ILE A 39 -2.36 5.52 18.29
CA ILE A 39 -3.23 5.78 17.13
C ILE A 39 -2.49 6.57 16.05
N ILE A 40 -1.71 7.58 16.43
CA ILE A 40 -0.89 8.37 15.49
C ILE A 40 0.13 7.45 14.79
N LYS A 41 0.89 6.65 15.54
CA LYS A 41 1.86 5.71 14.99
C LYS A 41 1.23 4.68 14.05
N GLU A 42 0.05 4.17 14.41
CA GLU A 42 -0.69 3.23 13.57
C GLU A 42 -1.16 3.92 12.30
N SER A 43 -1.71 5.13 12.39
CA SER A 43 -2.15 5.94 11.26
C SER A 43 -1.00 6.27 10.30
N GLU A 44 0.17 6.64 10.80
CA GLU A 44 1.36 6.91 9.98
C GLU A 44 1.81 5.67 9.22
N ARG A 45 1.80 4.50 9.88
CA ARG A 45 2.15 3.23 9.25
C ARG A 45 1.16 2.86 8.15
N GLU A 46 -0.14 3.01 8.40
CA GLU A 46 -1.16 2.72 7.37
C GLU A 46 -1.08 3.71 6.21
N TYR A 47 -0.76 4.99 6.47
CA TYR A 47 -0.50 5.96 5.42
C TYR A 47 0.67 5.54 4.52
N ILE A 48 1.82 5.16 5.10
CA ILE A 48 2.99 4.71 4.34
C ILE A 48 2.67 3.45 3.53
N ARG A 49 1.89 2.53 4.09
CA ARG A 49 1.43 1.34 3.36
C ARG A 49 0.56 1.70 2.17
N ALA A 50 -0.45 2.55 2.38
CA ALA A 50 -1.34 2.99 1.31
C ALA A 50 -0.58 3.72 0.19
N GLU A 51 0.41 4.56 0.54
CA GLU A 51 1.26 5.25 -0.43
C GLU A 51 2.13 4.25 -1.22
N SER A 52 2.71 3.25 -0.54
CA SER A 52 3.48 2.19 -1.20
C SER A 52 2.62 1.33 -2.12
N ASP A 53 1.44 0.93 -1.67
CA ASP A 53 0.50 0.11 -2.45
C ASP A 53 0.00 0.89 -3.68
N LEU A 54 -0.32 2.18 -3.51
CA LEU A 54 -0.69 3.06 -4.62
C LEU A 54 0.45 3.18 -5.64
N SER A 55 1.68 3.39 -5.17
CA SER A 55 2.85 3.51 -6.06
C SER A 55 3.10 2.21 -6.83
N ALA A 56 2.96 1.05 -6.17
CA ALA A 56 3.09 -0.25 -6.82
C ALA A 56 2.01 -0.45 -7.88
N TYR A 57 0.77 -0.10 -7.56
CA TYR A 57 -0.34 -0.17 -8.50
C TYR A 57 -0.15 0.76 -9.72
N GLU A 58 0.33 1.98 -9.51
CA GLU A 58 0.63 2.92 -10.60
C GLU A 58 1.74 2.39 -11.52
N LEU A 59 2.77 1.75 -10.95
CA LEU A 59 3.84 1.11 -11.72
C LEU A 59 3.31 -0.07 -12.55
N GLU A 60 2.48 -0.93 -11.95
CA GLU A 60 1.83 -2.02 -12.68
C GLU A 60 0.92 -1.51 -13.80
N LEU A 61 0.20 -0.41 -13.56
CA LEU A 61 -0.67 0.21 -14.56
C LEU A 61 0.14 0.79 -15.73
N GLU A 62 1.28 1.43 -15.46
CA GLU A 62 2.16 1.95 -16.51
C GLU A 62 2.79 0.82 -17.33
N ALA A 63 3.26 -0.25 -16.67
CA ALA A 63 3.79 -1.43 -17.35
C ALA A 63 2.73 -2.08 -18.27
N ASN A 64 1.51 -2.25 -17.77
CA ASN A 64 0.38 -2.75 -18.56
C ASN A 64 0.04 -1.85 -19.75
N ARG A 65 0.11 -0.53 -19.56
CA ARG A 65 -0.10 0.45 -20.63
C ARG A 65 0.98 0.33 -21.70
N GLU A 66 2.24 0.16 -21.32
CA GLU A 66 3.34 -0.07 -22.26
C GLU A 66 3.13 -1.34 -23.08
N THR A 67 2.86 -2.48 -22.43
CA THR A 67 2.55 -3.75 -23.12
C THR A 67 1.38 -3.59 -24.08
N PHE A 68 0.30 -2.89 -23.67
CA PHE A 68 -0.84 -2.66 -24.54
C PHE A 68 -0.47 -1.86 -25.80
N LEU A 69 0.37 -0.82 -25.67
CA LEU A 69 0.83 -0.03 -26.80
C LEU A 69 1.67 -0.86 -27.78
N GLU A 70 2.56 -1.71 -27.26
CA GLU A 70 3.38 -2.61 -28.09
C GLU A 70 2.53 -3.63 -28.85
N LEU A 71 1.55 -4.26 -28.18
CA LEU A 71 0.60 -5.16 -28.82
C LEU A 71 -0.17 -4.44 -29.93
N ARG A 72 -0.61 -3.21 -29.69
CA ARG A 72 -1.34 -2.41 -30.67
C ARG A 72 -0.47 -2.05 -31.87
N GLU A 73 0.82 -1.80 -31.69
CA GLU A 73 1.77 -1.58 -32.78
C GLU A 73 1.96 -2.86 -33.61
N MET A 74 2.09 -4.02 -32.96
CA MET A 74 2.23 -5.31 -33.65
C MET A 74 0.98 -5.65 -34.47
N ILE A 75 -0.22 -5.40 -33.93
CA ILE A 75 -1.48 -5.55 -34.68
C ILE A 75 -1.48 -4.66 -35.92
N GLY A 76 -1.09 -3.38 -35.80
CA GLY A 76 -1.01 -2.48 -36.96
C GLY A 76 -0.07 -3.00 -38.05
N LYS A 77 1.10 -3.56 -37.67
CA LYS A 77 2.03 -4.19 -38.62
C LYS A 77 1.42 -5.41 -39.32
N ILE A 78 0.63 -6.21 -38.60
CA ILE A 78 -0.10 -7.34 -39.18
C ILE A 78 -1.15 -6.84 -40.17
N GLU A 79 -1.92 -5.81 -39.83
CA GLU A 79 -2.92 -5.21 -40.73
C GLU A 79 -2.27 -4.70 -42.02
N ASP A 80 -1.12 -4.01 -41.91
CA ASP A 80 -0.34 -3.55 -43.06
C ASP A 80 0.11 -4.73 -43.95
N ASP A 81 0.65 -5.81 -43.34
CA ASP A 81 1.07 -7.02 -44.05
C ASP A 81 -0.09 -7.78 -44.71
N LEU A 82 -1.31 -7.65 -44.18
CA LEU A 82 -2.52 -8.24 -44.74
C LEU A 82 -3.13 -7.39 -45.86
N SER A 83 -2.86 -6.08 -45.87
CA SER A 83 -3.38 -5.14 -46.87
C SER A 83 -2.69 -5.27 -48.25
N VAL A 84 -1.49 -5.87 -48.29
CA VAL A 84 -0.71 -6.01 -49.53
C VAL A 84 -1.09 -7.26 -50.34
N SER A 85 -0.92 -7.17 -51.66
CA SER A 85 -1.28 -8.24 -52.61
C SER A 85 -0.58 -9.58 -52.34
N ARG A 86 0.67 -9.55 -51.85
CA ARG A 86 1.43 -10.74 -51.46
C ARG A 86 1.73 -10.72 -49.97
N ILE A 87 0.95 -11.50 -49.22
CA ILE A 87 1.03 -11.59 -47.76
C ILE A 87 2.32 -12.28 -47.31
N ASN A 88 3.02 -11.66 -46.35
CA ASN A 88 4.19 -12.24 -45.70
C ASN A 88 3.80 -13.06 -44.45
N ARG A 89 3.29 -14.28 -44.67
CA ARG A 89 2.80 -15.15 -43.57
C ARG A 89 3.86 -15.45 -42.50
N LYS A 90 5.14 -15.49 -42.87
CA LYS A 90 6.24 -15.74 -41.92
C LYS A 90 6.42 -14.57 -40.95
N ASN A 91 6.31 -13.34 -41.46
CA ASN A 91 6.40 -12.14 -40.61
C ASN A 91 5.19 -12.03 -39.68
N ILE A 92 3.98 -12.27 -40.21
CA ILE A 92 2.75 -12.31 -39.40
C ILE A 92 2.88 -13.34 -38.27
N GLN A 93 3.32 -14.56 -38.57
CA GLN A 93 3.52 -15.58 -37.53
C GLN A 93 4.54 -15.13 -36.48
N ALA A 94 5.66 -14.54 -36.89
CA ALA A 94 6.65 -14.04 -35.94
C ALA A 94 6.11 -12.90 -35.05
N LEU A 95 5.24 -12.03 -35.58
CA LEU A 95 4.57 -11.00 -34.79
C LEU A 95 3.58 -11.62 -33.80
N LEU A 96 2.81 -12.62 -34.20
CA LEU A 96 1.91 -13.36 -33.31
C LEU A 96 2.67 -14.08 -32.19
N ASP A 97 3.74 -14.80 -32.51
CA ASP A 97 4.57 -15.49 -31.53
C ASP A 97 5.17 -14.50 -30.52
N ARG A 98 5.55 -13.30 -30.98
CA ARG A 98 6.04 -12.24 -30.09
C ARG A 98 4.93 -11.67 -29.20
N MET A 99 3.73 -11.47 -29.73
CA MET A 99 2.58 -11.01 -28.94
C MET A 99 2.28 -11.98 -27.79
N ASP A 100 2.35 -13.30 -28.03
CA ASP A 100 2.15 -14.30 -26.99
C ASP A 100 3.20 -14.19 -25.87
N ILE A 101 4.45 -13.89 -26.22
CA ILE A 101 5.54 -13.66 -25.24
C ILE A 101 5.30 -12.38 -24.42
N GLU A 102 4.94 -11.26 -25.07
CA GLU A 102 4.71 -10.01 -24.35
C GLU A 102 3.50 -10.12 -23.41
N ILE A 103 2.45 -10.82 -23.81
CA ILE A 103 1.29 -11.10 -22.94
C ILE A 103 1.69 -11.98 -21.76
N ALA A 104 2.50 -13.01 -21.98
CA ALA A 104 2.96 -13.90 -20.91
C ALA A 104 3.86 -13.18 -19.89
N ASN A 105 4.60 -12.15 -20.31
CA ASN A 105 5.45 -11.36 -19.43
C ASN A 105 4.69 -10.30 -18.62
N ALA A 106 3.48 -9.94 -19.06
CA ALA A 106 2.63 -8.94 -18.41
C ALA A 106 1.62 -9.53 -17.40
N LEU A 107 1.50 -10.86 -17.34
CA LEU A 107 0.64 -11.62 -16.42
C LEU A 107 1.43 -12.18 -15.24
#